data_AF-A0A8J4UWN5-F1
#
_entry.id   AF-A0A8J4UWN5-F1
#
_cell.length_a   1.000
_cell.length_b   1.000
_cell.length_c   1.000
_cell.angle_alpha   90.00
_cell.angle_beta   90.00
_cell.angle_gamma   90.00
#
_symmetry.space_group_name_H-M   'P 1'
#
loop_
_entity.id
_entity.type
_entity.pdbx_description
1 polymer ?
#
loop_
_entity_poly.entity_id
_entity_poly.type
_entity_poly.pdbx_seq_one_letter_code
_entity_poly.pdbx_strand_id
1 'polypeptide(L)'
;QNVFNMVVEVPRWTNAKMEIATKDPLNPIKQDVKKGKLRYVANVFPHKGYIWNYGAIPQTWEDPGHKDGNTGCCGDNDPIDVCEIGSKVCSRGEVIKVKVLGMLALIDEGETDWKIIAINVEDPEAGNYNDINDVRRMKPGYLEATVDWFRRYKVPDGKPENQFAFNGEFKDKDFAVNIIKSTHEHWKALIAKKTDGGEINCMNLTVSDSPFCCSQECAKATVDA
;
A
#
# COMPACT_ATOMS: atom_id res chain seq x y z
N GLN A 1 -0.03 -6.31 -20.42
CA GLN A 1 0.33 -5.01 -19.79
C GLN A 1 0.12 -5.17 -18.30
N ASN A 2 1.17 -5.00 -17.49
CA ASN A 2 1.11 -5.11 -16.02
C ASN A 2 0.59 -3.79 -15.44
N VAL A 3 -0.67 -3.49 -15.72
CA VAL A 3 -1.37 -2.29 -15.25
C VAL A 3 -2.32 -2.68 -14.14
N PHE A 4 -2.24 -1.97 -13.02
CA PHE A 4 -3.02 -2.23 -11.80
C PHE A 4 -3.86 -1.01 -11.46
N ASN A 5 -4.99 -1.23 -10.78
CA ASN A 5 -5.66 -0.13 -10.10
C ASN A 5 -4.92 0.14 -8.79
N MET A 6 -4.79 1.41 -8.43
CA MET A 6 -4.32 1.86 -7.12
C MET A 6 -5.41 2.74 -6.52
N VAL A 7 -5.74 2.49 -5.26
CA VAL A 7 -6.59 3.37 -4.44
C VAL A 7 -5.67 4.35 -3.73
N VAL A 8 -5.78 5.65 -4.04
CA VAL A 8 -4.95 6.69 -3.42
C VAL A 8 -5.49 7.04 -2.04
N GLU A 9 -4.70 6.86 -1.00
CA GLU A 9 -5.07 7.17 0.38
C GLU A 9 -4.51 8.53 0.81
N VAL A 10 -3.24 8.79 0.53
CA VAL A 10 -2.53 9.98 0.97
C VAL A 10 -1.89 10.70 -0.22
N PRO A 11 -2.37 11.91 -0.57
CA PRO A 11 -1.74 12.74 -1.59
C PRO A 11 -0.30 13.12 -1.22
N ARG A 12 0.57 13.23 -2.23
CA ARG A 12 1.94 13.71 -2.04
C ARG A 12 2.00 15.04 -1.30
N TRP A 13 2.98 15.18 -0.43
CA TRP A 13 3.27 16.33 0.43
C TRP A 13 2.24 16.64 1.52
N THR A 14 1.31 15.72 1.76
CA THR A 14 0.39 15.78 2.91
C THR A 14 0.89 14.95 4.08
N ASN A 15 0.35 15.20 5.27
CA ASN A 15 0.83 14.61 6.53
C ASN A 15 -0.20 13.69 7.19
N ALA A 16 -1.49 13.82 6.89
CA ALA A 16 -2.53 13.01 7.52
C ALA A 16 -2.37 11.54 7.11
N LYS A 17 -2.19 10.65 8.10
CA LYS A 17 -2.13 9.21 7.82
C LYS A 17 -3.54 8.69 7.59
N MET A 18 -3.90 8.56 6.32
CA MET A 18 -5.18 8.02 5.87
C MET A 18 -4.95 6.60 5.40
N GLU A 19 -5.91 5.71 5.65
CA GLU A 19 -5.84 4.29 5.28
C GLU A 19 -7.24 3.74 5.00
N ILE A 20 -7.33 2.72 4.15
CA ILE A 20 -8.51 1.88 3.99
C ILE A 20 -8.81 1.22 5.33
N ALA A 21 -10.01 1.44 5.88
CA ALA A 21 -10.42 0.85 7.14
C ALA A 21 -10.74 -0.64 6.98
N THR A 22 -9.74 -1.52 7.07
CA THR A 22 -9.87 -2.97 6.86
C THR A 22 -10.91 -3.65 7.76
N LYS A 23 -11.21 -3.06 8.92
CA LYS A 23 -12.14 -3.60 9.93
C LYS A 23 -13.54 -2.99 9.88
N ASP A 24 -13.73 -1.91 9.13
CA ASP A 24 -15.02 -1.23 9.05
C ASP A 24 -15.81 -1.74 7.83
N PRO A 25 -17.15 -1.88 7.94
CA PRO A 25 -18.00 -2.18 6.79
C PRO A 25 -17.73 -1.23 5.61
N LEU A 26 -17.64 -1.80 4.39
CA LEU A 26 -17.35 -1.08 3.13
C LEU A 26 -15.96 -0.42 3.06
N ASN A 27 -15.11 -0.64 4.07
CA ASN A 27 -13.72 -0.20 4.14
C ASN A 27 -13.49 1.28 3.71
N PRO A 28 -14.18 2.26 4.32
CA PRO A 28 -13.96 3.67 4.00
C PRO A 28 -12.51 4.08 4.28
N ILE A 29 -11.98 5.02 3.50
CA ILE A 29 -10.69 5.64 3.82
C ILE A 29 -10.90 6.58 5.02
N LYS A 30 -10.23 6.30 6.14
CA LYS A 30 -10.29 7.10 7.37
C LYS A 30 -8.89 7.46 7.87
N GLN A 31 -8.83 8.44 8.76
CA GLN A 31 -7.56 8.84 9.36
C GLN A 31 -7.23 7.90 10.53
N ASP A 32 -5.99 7.41 10.58
CA ASP A 32 -5.47 6.62 11.69
C ASP A 32 -5.54 7.43 13.01
N VAL A 33 -5.93 6.77 14.10
CA VAL A 33 -6.07 7.34 15.44
C VAL A 33 -5.14 6.62 16.41
N LYS A 34 -4.17 7.36 16.94
CA LYS A 34 -3.20 6.84 17.92
C LYS A 34 -3.36 7.57 19.24
N LYS A 35 -3.60 6.82 20.33
CA LYS A 35 -3.84 7.38 21.69
C LYS A 35 -4.96 8.44 21.71
N GLY A 36 -6.05 8.18 20.99
CA GLY A 36 -7.23 9.07 20.91
C GLY A 36 -7.02 10.36 20.11
N LYS A 37 -5.91 10.49 19.37
CA LYS A 37 -5.61 11.65 18.52
C LYS A 37 -5.42 11.21 17.08
N LEU A 38 -5.87 12.06 16.15
CA LEU A 38 -5.61 11.91 14.72
C LEU A 38 -4.11 11.88 14.45
N ARG A 39 -3.65 10.87 13.70
CA ARG A 39 -2.23 10.67 13.42
C ARG A 39 -1.80 11.47 12.18
N TYR A 40 -0.64 12.10 12.30
CA TYR A 40 0.05 12.80 11.22
C TYR A 40 1.50 12.31 11.17
N VAL A 41 1.99 12.01 9.97
CA VAL A 41 3.40 11.69 9.75
C VAL A 41 4.23 12.98 9.83
N ALA A 42 5.40 12.90 10.48
CA ALA A 42 6.31 14.01 10.64
C ALA A 42 6.95 14.46 9.31
N ASN A 43 7.43 15.70 9.29
CA ASN A 43 8.37 16.14 8.27
C ASN A 43 9.78 15.79 8.75
N VAL A 44 10.37 14.72 8.23
CA VAL A 44 11.75 14.36 8.51
C VAL A 44 12.63 15.03 7.46
N PHE A 45 13.39 16.05 7.85
CA PHE A 45 14.20 16.84 6.92
C PHE A 45 15.07 15.92 6.02
N PRO A 46 15.09 16.13 4.69
CA PRO A 46 14.53 17.26 3.94
C PRO A 46 13.08 17.08 3.44
N HIS A 47 12.39 16.03 3.87
CA HIS A 47 11.09 15.62 3.32
C HIS A 47 9.91 16.40 3.90
N LYS A 48 8.92 16.70 3.05
CA LYS A 48 7.61 17.23 3.43
C LYS A 48 6.56 16.14 3.32
N GLY A 49 6.05 15.66 4.47
CA GLY A 49 5.01 14.64 4.54
C GLY A 49 5.36 13.37 3.76
N TYR A 50 4.36 12.75 3.13
CA TYR A 50 4.57 11.67 2.17
C TYR A 50 5.23 12.22 0.90
N ILE A 51 6.34 11.62 0.47
CA ILE A 51 7.10 12.12 -0.69
C ILE A 51 6.53 11.66 -2.05
N TRP A 52 5.47 10.85 -2.04
CA TRP A 52 4.74 10.31 -3.21
C TRP A 52 3.23 10.38 -3.00
N ASN A 53 2.43 10.08 -4.02
CA ASN A 53 1.06 9.66 -3.77
C ASN A 53 1.12 8.23 -3.20
N TYR A 54 0.48 8.02 -2.06
CA TYR A 54 0.54 6.76 -1.32
C TYR A 54 -0.84 6.13 -1.21
N GLY A 55 -0.89 4.81 -1.20
CA GLY A 55 -2.12 4.05 -1.09
C GLY A 55 -1.86 2.57 -1.32
N ALA A 56 -2.86 1.82 -1.79
CA ALA A 56 -2.76 0.38 -1.92
C ALA A 56 -3.33 -0.18 -3.23
N ILE A 57 -2.93 -1.42 -3.57
CA ILE A 57 -3.58 -2.18 -4.65
C ILE A 57 -4.82 -2.89 -4.07
N PRO A 58 -6.03 -2.63 -4.58
CA PRO A 58 -7.21 -3.32 -4.09
C PRO A 58 -7.15 -4.82 -4.41
N GLN A 59 -7.89 -5.61 -3.65
CA GLN A 59 -7.92 -7.07 -3.80
C GLN A 59 -6.56 -7.74 -3.55
N THR A 60 -5.76 -7.18 -2.66
CA THR A 60 -4.54 -7.80 -2.14
C THR A 60 -4.62 -7.83 -0.62
N TRP A 61 -3.89 -8.77 -0.01
CA TRP A 61 -3.81 -8.90 1.45
C TRP A 61 -2.49 -9.56 1.83
N GLU A 62 -1.75 -8.92 2.73
CA GLU A 62 -0.57 -9.48 3.39
C GLU A 62 -1.02 -10.34 4.58
N ASP A 63 -1.29 -11.62 4.31
CA ASP A 63 -1.82 -12.57 5.30
C ASP A 63 -0.88 -12.72 6.52
N PRO A 64 -1.33 -12.38 7.75
CA PRO A 64 -0.52 -12.51 8.96
C PRO A 64 -0.26 -13.98 9.36
N GLY A 65 -1.02 -14.93 8.81
CA GLY A 65 -0.76 -16.36 8.91
C GLY A 65 0.32 -16.87 7.96
N HIS A 66 0.72 -16.07 6.96
CA HIS A 66 1.73 -16.43 5.98
C HIS A 66 3.10 -15.84 6.34
N LYS A 67 4.09 -16.69 6.58
CA LYS A 67 5.48 -16.28 6.76
C LYS A 67 6.18 -16.16 5.41
N ASP A 68 6.56 -14.95 5.02
CA ASP A 68 7.25 -14.71 3.77
C ASP A 68 8.69 -15.27 3.80
N GLY A 69 9.07 -15.92 2.70
CA GLY A 69 10.38 -16.59 2.59
C GLY A 69 11.56 -15.65 2.38
N ASN A 70 11.31 -14.39 1.99
CA ASN A 70 12.33 -13.40 1.71
C ASN A 70 12.66 -12.53 2.92
N THR A 71 11.64 -12.13 3.69
CA THR A 71 11.78 -11.31 4.90
C THR A 71 11.93 -12.17 6.15
N GLY A 72 11.36 -13.37 6.15
CA GLY A 72 11.26 -14.21 7.35
C GLY A 72 10.22 -13.71 8.36
N CYS A 73 9.34 -12.78 7.98
CA CYS A 73 8.28 -12.19 8.80
C CYS A 73 6.89 -12.58 8.27
N CYS A 74 5.86 -12.48 9.12
CA CYS A 74 4.46 -12.60 8.67
C CYS A 74 3.96 -11.29 8.07
N GLY A 75 2.90 -11.32 7.24
CA GLY A 75 2.28 -10.11 6.70
C GLY A 75 1.68 -9.20 7.78
N ASP A 76 1.56 -7.91 7.47
CA ASP A 76 1.04 -6.85 8.36
C ASP A 76 -0.50 -6.77 8.43
N ASN A 77 -1.19 -7.70 7.77
CA ASN A 77 -2.65 -7.82 7.71
C ASN A 77 -3.37 -6.72 6.91
N ASP A 78 -2.66 -5.94 6.10
CA ASP A 78 -3.22 -4.89 5.24
C ASP A 78 -3.10 -5.23 3.73
N PRO A 79 -3.76 -4.48 2.83
CA PRO A 79 -3.50 -4.57 1.39
C PRO A 79 -2.09 -4.08 1.03
N ILE A 80 -1.52 -4.59 -0.06
CA ILE A 80 -0.15 -4.24 -0.45
C ILE A 80 -0.02 -2.75 -0.81
N ASP A 81 1.00 -2.11 -0.24
CA ASP A 81 1.22 -0.68 -0.34
C ASP A 81 1.87 -0.24 -1.66
N VAL A 82 1.52 0.97 -2.10
CA VAL A 82 1.96 1.57 -3.37
C VAL A 82 2.46 2.98 -3.21
N CYS A 83 3.56 3.21 -3.91
CA CYS A 83 4.38 4.40 -3.96
C CYS A 83 4.29 4.96 -5.38
N GLU A 84 3.33 5.84 -5.64
CA GLU A 84 3.10 6.35 -7.00
C GLU A 84 3.91 7.63 -7.25
N ILE A 85 4.83 7.54 -8.20
CA ILE A 85 5.93 8.49 -8.38
C ILE A 85 5.66 9.57 -9.43
N GLY A 86 4.48 9.60 -10.04
CA GLY A 86 4.12 10.53 -11.11
C GLY A 86 4.15 11.98 -10.66
N SER A 87 4.09 12.88 -11.64
CA SER A 87 4.18 14.33 -11.44
C SER A 87 2.90 14.94 -10.89
N LYS A 88 1.72 14.38 -11.21
CA LYS A 88 0.42 14.80 -10.65
C LYS A 88 0.37 14.52 -9.13
N VAL A 89 -0.15 15.47 -8.36
CA VAL A 89 -0.59 15.21 -6.97
C VAL A 89 -2.03 14.70 -7.05
N CYS A 90 -2.26 13.45 -6.69
CA CYS A 90 -3.58 12.81 -6.76
C CYS A 90 -4.48 13.22 -5.60
N SER A 91 -5.79 12.96 -5.74
CA SER A 91 -6.75 13.18 -4.66
C SER A 91 -6.93 11.90 -3.83
N ARG A 92 -7.21 12.06 -2.53
CA ARG A 92 -7.60 10.93 -1.68
C ARG A 92 -8.90 10.30 -2.18
N GLY A 93 -8.94 8.97 -2.24
CA GLY A 93 -10.04 8.18 -2.80
C GLY A 93 -10.02 8.08 -4.33
N GLU A 94 -9.09 8.74 -5.02
CA GLU A 94 -8.92 8.57 -6.46
C GLU A 94 -8.48 7.13 -6.76
N VAL A 95 -9.10 6.50 -7.75
CA VAL A 95 -8.67 5.20 -8.28
C VAL A 95 -7.97 5.44 -9.59
N ILE A 96 -6.65 5.21 -9.62
CA ILE A 96 -5.81 5.45 -10.78
C ILE A 96 -5.25 4.15 -11.34
N LYS A 97 -4.87 4.15 -12.62
CA LYS A 97 -4.17 3.04 -13.26
C LYS A 97 -2.67 3.28 -13.17
N VAL A 98 -1.94 2.30 -12.67
CA VAL A 98 -0.49 2.41 -12.48
C VAL A 98 0.25 1.26 -13.15
N LYS A 99 1.46 1.55 -13.64
CA LYS A 99 2.44 0.56 -14.07
C LYS A 99 3.43 0.31 -12.94
N VAL A 100 3.59 -0.96 -12.56
CA VAL A 100 4.57 -1.38 -11.55
C VAL A 100 5.97 -1.35 -12.14
N LEU A 101 6.93 -0.82 -11.37
CA LEU A 101 8.33 -0.64 -11.76
C LEU A 101 9.26 -1.50 -10.91
N GLY A 102 8.91 -1.76 -9.65
CA GLY A 102 9.68 -2.57 -8.72
C GLY A 102 9.07 -2.52 -7.33
N MET A 103 9.84 -2.90 -6.31
CA MET A 103 9.37 -2.86 -4.92
C MET A 103 10.51 -2.78 -3.90
N LEU A 104 10.17 -2.41 -2.67
CA LEU A 104 11.04 -2.42 -1.50
C LEU A 104 10.45 -3.31 -0.40
N ALA A 105 11.33 -4.02 0.32
CA ALA A 105 10.97 -4.97 1.36
C ALA A 105 11.14 -4.35 2.76
N LEU A 106 10.14 -3.63 3.26
CA LEU A 106 10.18 -3.06 4.61
C LEU A 106 9.89 -4.16 5.64
N ILE A 107 10.59 -4.11 6.77
CA ILE A 107 10.24 -4.88 7.97
C ILE A 107 9.75 -3.86 8.99
N ASP A 108 8.43 -3.76 9.16
CA ASP A 108 7.79 -2.79 10.03
C ASP A 108 7.42 -3.44 11.36
N GLU A 109 8.13 -3.08 12.44
CA GLU A 109 7.88 -3.63 13.80
C GLU A 109 7.82 -5.17 13.90
N GLY A 110 8.48 -5.88 12.96
CA GLY A 110 8.54 -7.35 12.92
C GLY A 110 7.63 -8.00 11.87
N GLU A 111 6.87 -7.19 11.14
CA GLU A 111 5.96 -7.62 10.07
C GLU A 111 6.57 -7.34 8.69
N THR A 112 6.22 -8.17 7.71
CA THR A 112 6.47 -7.92 6.30
C THR A 112 5.55 -6.83 5.85
N ASP A 113 6.12 -5.80 5.23
CA ASP A 113 5.37 -4.66 4.72
C ASP A 113 5.94 -4.27 3.34
N TRP A 114 5.29 -4.73 2.27
CA TRP A 114 5.82 -4.56 0.92
C TRP A 114 5.44 -3.21 0.32
N LYS A 115 6.44 -2.48 -0.18
CA LYS A 115 6.26 -1.15 -0.78
C LYS A 115 6.47 -1.20 -2.29
N ILE A 116 5.39 -1.25 -3.06
CA ILE A 116 5.42 -1.27 -4.53
C ILE A 116 5.79 0.12 -5.07
N ILE A 117 6.77 0.19 -5.98
CA ILE A 117 7.07 1.41 -6.75
C ILE A 117 6.32 1.38 -8.06
N ALA A 118 5.49 2.38 -8.31
CA ALA A 118 4.64 2.46 -9.50
C ALA A 118 4.56 3.88 -10.05
N ILE A 119 4.09 4.01 -11.30
CA ILE A 119 3.81 5.30 -11.92
C ILE A 119 2.43 5.27 -12.59
N ASN A 120 1.68 6.35 -12.48
CA ASN A 120 0.41 6.53 -13.20
C ASN A 120 0.64 6.36 -14.70
N VAL A 121 -0.18 5.53 -15.36
CA VAL A 121 -0.09 5.28 -16.81
C VAL A 121 -0.41 6.53 -17.65
N GLU A 122 -1.09 7.51 -17.06
CA GLU A 122 -1.42 8.79 -17.67
C GLU A 122 -0.34 9.86 -17.42
N ASP A 123 0.72 9.56 -16.66
CA ASP A 123 1.83 10.50 -16.50
C ASP A 123 2.52 10.72 -17.86
N PRO A 124 2.83 11.98 -18.25
CA PRO A 124 3.49 12.27 -19.53
C PRO A 124 4.80 11.49 -19.74
N GLU A 125 5.52 11.18 -18.66
CA GLU A 125 6.77 10.44 -18.69
C GLU A 125 6.59 8.92 -18.49
N ALA A 126 5.35 8.42 -18.31
CA ALA A 126 5.09 7.01 -18.01
C ALA A 126 5.73 6.05 -19.03
N GLY A 127 5.81 6.44 -20.31
CA GLY A 127 6.46 5.66 -21.37
C GLY A 127 7.95 5.38 -21.11
N ASN A 128 8.62 6.27 -20.37
CA ASN A 128 10.07 6.22 -20.10
C ASN A 128 10.43 5.34 -18.89
N TYR A 129 9.45 4.92 -18.08
CA TYR A 129 9.66 4.09 -16.89
C TYR A 129 9.12 2.68 -17.12
N ASN A 130 9.96 1.67 -17.30
CA ASN A 130 9.52 0.29 -17.55
C ASN A 130 10.09 -0.72 -16.55
N ASP A 131 11.08 -0.30 -15.77
CA ASP A 131 11.67 -1.06 -14.68
C ASP A 131 12.23 -0.13 -13.59
N ILE A 132 12.64 -0.68 -12.46
CA ILE A 132 13.18 0.07 -11.33
C ILE A 132 14.48 0.81 -11.68
N ASN A 133 15.24 0.27 -12.64
CA ASN A 133 16.45 0.90 -13.16
C ASN A 133 16.16 2.21 -13.90
N ASP A 134 14.99 2.36 -14.52
CA ASP A 134 14.59 3.63 -15.14
C ASP A 134 14.35 4.68 -14.07
N VAL A 135 13.82 4.31 -12.90
CA VAL A 135 13.67 5.24 -11.77
C VAL A 135 15.03 5.72 -11.30
N ARG A 136 16.01 4.81 -11.13
CA ARG A 136 17.40 5.18 -10.76
C ARG A 136 18.02 6.17 -11.75
N ARG A 137 17.85 5.91 -13.04
CA ARG A 137 18.41 6.72 -14.12
C ARG A 137 17.74 8.09 -14.25
N MET A 138 16.41 8.12 -14.22
CA MET A 138 15.62 9.31 -14.55
C MET A 138 15.30 10.16 -13.30
N LYS A 139 15.36 9.60 -12.10
CA LYS A 139 15.18 10.30 -10.83
C LYS A 139 16.32 9.97 -9.84
N PRO A 140 17.56 10.41 -10.12
CA PRO A 140 18.70 10.15 -9.23
C PRO A 140 18.43 10.61 -7.79
N GLY A 141 18.71 9.77 -6.80
CA GLY A 141 18.47 10.07 -5.38
C GLY A 141 17.06 9.74 -4.89
N TYR A 142 16.10 9.44 -5.77
CA TYR A 142 14.70 9.24 -5.38
C TYR A 142 14.46 7.92 -4.64
N LEU A 143 15.12 6.84 -5.08
CA LEU A 143 15.05 5.54 -4.40
C LEU A 143 15.82 5.56 -3.08
N GLU A 144 16.89 6.33 -3.00
CA GLU A 144 17.64 6.55 -1.76
C GLU A 144 16.80 7.34 -0.76
N ALA A 145 16.13 8.41 -1.20
CA ALA A 145 15.17 9.17 -0.40
C ALA A 145 13.97 8.32 0.06
N THR A 146 13.55 7.36 -0.77
CA THR A 146 12.50 6.39 -0.44
C THR A 146 12.88 5.54 0.77
N VAL A 147 14.05 4.89 0.70
CA VAL A 147 14.56 4.04 1.77
C VAL A 147 14.77 4.88 3.04
N ASP A 148 15.33 6.08 2.88
CA ASP A 148 15.54 7.02 3.98
C ASP A 148 14.23 7.45 4.68
N TRP A 149 13.16 7.70 3.91
CA TRP A 149 11.85 8.04 4.45
C TRP A 149 11.29 6.90 5.29
N PHE A 150 11.21 5.68 4.73
CA PHE A 150 10.66 4.52 5.46
C PHE A 150 11.53 4.06 6.63
N ARG A 151 12.84 4.30 6.58
CA ARG A 151 13.74 4.02 7.70
C ARG A 151 13.42 4.91 8.89
N ARG A 152 13.14 6.20 8.66
CA ARG A 152 13.14 7.23 9.72
C ARG A 152 11.76 7.79 10.09
N TYR A 153 10.70 7.51 9.33
CA TYR A 153 9.40 8.21 9.51
C TYR A 153 8.78 8.05 10.91
N LYS A 154 9.09 6.96 11.64
CA LYS A 154 8.64 6.73 13.02
C LYS A 154 9.62 7.16 14.11
N VAL A 155 10.84 7.58 13.75
CA VAL A 155 11.83 8.05 14.73
C VAL A 155 11.31 9.25 15.55
N PRO A 156 10.62 10.25 14.96
CA PRO A 156 9.99 11.32 15.73
C PRO A 156 8.90 10.86 16.71
N ASP A 157 8.31 9.68 16.50
CA ASP A 157 7.35 9.05 17.42
C ASP A 157 8.04 8.28 18.57
N GLY A 158 9.38 8.33 18.65
CA GLY A 158 10.17 7.60 19.64
C GLY A 158 10.34 6.11 19.33
N LYS A 159 10.09 5.69 18.08
CA LYS A 159 10.33 4.31 17.61
C LYS A 159 11.75 4.17 17.04
N PRO A 160 12.33 2.96 17.02
CA PRO A 160 13.58 2.71 16.32
C PRO A 160 13.44 2.90 14.82
N GLU A 161 14.57 2.97 14.13
CA GLU A 161 14.60 2.91 12.66
C GLU A 161 14.11 1.55 12.17
N ASN A 162 13.30 1.57 11.11
CA ASN A 162 12.85 0.35 10.46
C ASN A 162 13.98 -0.35 9.71
N GLN A 163 13.82 -1.66 9.54
CA GLN A 163 14.76 -2.52 8.82
C GLN A 163 14.21 -2.91 7.45
N PHE A 164 15.06 -3.46 6.60
CA PHE A 164 14.67 -3.90 5.27
C PHE A 164 15.25 -5.28 4.99
N ALA A 165 14.50 -6.14 4.32
CA ALA A 165 15.09 -7.32 3.70
C ALA A 165 15.98 -6.91 2.52
N PHE A 166 16.79 -7.84 2.01
CA PHE A 166 17.72 -7.61 0.90
C PHE A 166 18.64 -6.38 1.10
N ASN A 167 18.98 -6.05 2.34
CA ASN A 167 19.80 -4.87 2.67
C ASN A 167 19.24 -3.54 2.12
N GLY A 168 17.92 -3.44 1.96
CA GLY A 168 17.25 -2.24 1.42
C GLY A 168 17.35 -2.08 -0.09
N GLU A 169 17.77 -3.12 -0.82
CA GLU A 169 17.77 -3.12 -2.27
C GLU A 169 16.36 -3.25 -2.84
N PHE A 170 16.05 -2.42 -3.84
CA PHE A 170 14.81 -2.57 -4.60
C PHE A 170 14.89 -3.76 -5.54
N LYS A 171 13.84 -4.58 -5.51
CA LYS A 171 13.60 -5.64 -6.49
C LYS A 171 12.92 -5.09 -7.74
N ASP A 172 13.14 -5.78 -8.85
CA ASP A 172 12.60 -5.40 -10.15
C ASP A 172 11.09 -5.61 -10.26
N LYS A 173 10.55 -5.19 -11.41
CA LYS A 173 9.13 -5.30 -11.74
C LYS A 173 8.61 -6.73 -11.68
N ASP A 174 9.37 -7.71 -12.17
CA ASP A 174 8.87 -9.08 -12.28
C ASP A 174 8.75 -9.73 -10.90
N PHE A 175 9.72 -9.47 -10.01
CA PHE A 175 9.61 -9.84 -8.61
C PHE A 175 8.40 -9.17 -7.94
N ALA A 176 8.23 -7.86 -8.13
CA ALA A 176 7.10 -7.11 -7.57
C ALA A 176 5.74 -7.67 -8.02
N VAL A 177 5.59 -7.99 -9.31
CA VAL A 177 4.37 -8.59 -9.85
C VAL A 177 4.10 -9.97 -9.26
N ASN A 178 5.14 -10.76 -8.95
CA ASN A 178 4.95 -12.05 -8.30
C ASN A 178 4.47 -11.91 -6.85
N ILE A 179 4.98 -10.94 -6.09
CA ILE A 179 4.48 -10.65 -4.74
C ILE A 179 3.02 -10.18 -4.78
N ILE A 180 2.68 -9.25 -5.69
CA ILE A 180 1.29 -8.79 -5.88
C ILE A 180 0.34 -9.96 -6.21
N LYS A 181 0.79 -10.91 -7.03
CA LYS A 181 -0.01 -12.13 -7.31
C LYS A 181 -0.20 -12.97 -6.06
N SER A 182 0.84 -13.15 -5.24
CA SER A 182 0.73 -13.90 -3.98
C SER A 182 -0.28 -13.26 -3.03
N THR A 183 -0.17 -11.94 -2.79
CA THR A 183 -1.10 -11.21 -1.93
C THR A 183 -2.53 -11.18 -2.48
N HIS A 184 -2.69 -11.22 -3.80
CA HIS A 184 -3.99 -11.41 -4.44
C HIS A 184 -4.59 -12.81 -4.19
N GLU A 185 -3.77 -13.87 -4.22
CA GLU A 185 -4.25 -15.22 -3.89
C GLU A 185 -4.62 -15.35 -2.40
N HIS A 186 -3.89 -14.69 -1.50
CA HIS A 186 -4.27 -14.58 -0.09
C HIS A 186 -5.61 -13.85 0.06
N TRP A 187 -5.80 -12.72 -0.62
CA TRP A 187 -7.07 -12.00 -0.64
C TRP A 187 -8.23 -12.85 -1.20
N LYS A 188 -8.00 -13.64 -2.26
CA LYS A 188 -9.01 -14.58 -2.78
C LYS A 188 -9.43 -15.61 -1.74
N ALA A 189 -8.47 -16.14 -0.97
CA ALA A 189 -8.77 -17.09 0.10
C ALA A 189 -9.57 -16.42 1.22
N LEU A 190 -9.20 -15.19 1.61
CA LEU A 190 -9.92 -14.36 2.58
C LEU A 190 -11.38 -14.11 2.15
N ILE A 191 -11.60 -13.54 0.97
CA ILE A 191 -12.93 -13.13 0.50
C ILE A 191 -13.85 -14.33 0.21
N ALA A 192 -13.28 -15.52 -0.02
CA ALA A 192 -13.98 -16.78 -0.17
C ALA A 192 -14.15 -17.55 1.16
N LYS A 193 -13.75 -16.97 2.31
CA LYS A 193 -13.82 -17.58 3.65
C LYS A 193 -13.07 -18.93 3.74
N LYS A 194 -11.96 -19.05 3.03
CA LYS A 194 -11.05 -20.22 3.07
C LYS A 194 -9.91 -20.05 4.07
N THR A 195 -9.64 -18.82 4.48
CA THR A 195 -8.69 -18.44 5.52
C THR A 195 -9.44 -17.66 6.61
N ASP A 196 -8.95 -17.73 7.85
CA ASP A 196 -9.46 -16.89 8.94
C ASP A 196 -9.01 -15.44 8.72
N GLY A 197 -9.98 -14.55 8.51
CA GLY A 197 -9.73 -13.12 8.31
C GLY A 197 -9.65 -12.31 9.61
N GLY A 198 -9.83 -12.96 10.77
CA GLY A 198 -9.83 -12.29 12.07
C GLY A 198 -10.84 -11.14 12.12
N GLU A 199 -10.35 -9.91 12.29
CA GLU A 199 -11.17 -8.71 12.40
C GLU A 199 -11.48 -8.03 11.05
N ILE A 200 -10.98 -8.56 9.92
CA ILE A 200 -11.18 -7.93 8.61
C ILE A 200 -12.66 -8.02 8.21
N ASN A 201 -13.21 -6.86 7.85
CA ASN A 201 -14.55 -6.77 7.31
C ASN A 201 -14.54 -7.07 5.81
N CYS A 202 -15.09 -8.22 5.45
CA CYS A 202 -15.14 -8.70 4.07
C CYS A 202 -16.43 -8.32 3.31
N MET A 203 -17.30 -7.47 3.89
CA MET A 203 -18.54 -7.02 3.25
C MET A 203 -18.23 -6.39 1.89
N ASN A 204 -18.89 -6.87 0.84
CA ASN A 204 -18.67 -6.39 -0.52
C ASN A 204 -19.97 -6.43 -1.34
N LEU A 205 -20.00 -5.77 -2.49
CA LEU A 205 -21.19 -5.74 -3.36
C LEU A 205 -21.00 -6.50 -4.68
N THR A 206 -19.76 -6.77 -5.09
CA THR A 206 -19.44 -7.15 -6.47
C THR A 206 -18.72 -8.49 -6.60
N VAL A 207 -18.31 -9.13 -5.50
CA VAL A 207 -17.68 -10.46 -5.54
C VAL A 207 -18.78 -11.49 -5.35
N SER A 208 -19.44 -11.86 -6.45
CA SER A 208 -20.67 -12.67 -6.44
C SER A 208 -20.54 -14.01 -5.72
N ASP A 209 -19.37 -14.65 -5.78
CA ASP A 209 -19.11 -15.94 -5.12
C ASP A 209 -18.66 -15.80 -3.66
N SER A 210 -18.56 -14.56 -3.15
CA SER A 210 -18.18 -14.30 -1.76
C SER A 210 -19.38 -14.53 -0.84
N PRO A 211 -19.23 -15.30 0.27
CA PRO A 211 -20.27 -15.41 1.29
C PRO A 211 -20.55 -14.10 2.04
N PHE A 212 -19.75 -13.05 1.78
CA PHE A 212 -19.87 -11.73 2.39
C PHE A 212 -20.54 -10.70 1.45
N CYS A 213 -20.98 -11.13 0.27
CA CYS A 213 -21.66 -10.25 -0.69
C CYS A 213 -22.99 -9.75 -0.11
N CYS A 214 -23.23 -8.44 -0.17
CA CYS A 214 -24.42 -7.76 0.33
C CYS A 214 -25.14 -7.01 -0.81
N SER A 215 -26.39 -6.61 -0.56
CA SER A 215 -27.17 -5.83 -1.54
C SER A 215 -26.80 -4.33 -1.50
N GLN A 216 -27.17 -3.61 -2.56
CA GLN A 216 -26.98 -2.16 -2.63
C GLN A 216 -27.72 -1.42 -1.49
N GLU A 217 -28.89 -1.91 -1.08
CA GLU A 217 -29.67 -1.35 0.03
C GLU A 217 -28.95 -1.56 1.36
N CYS A 218 -28.34 -2.74 1.57
CA CYS A 218 -27.54 -3.03 2.75
C CYS A 218 -26.33 -2.08 2.84
N ALA A 219 -25.60 -1.90 1.74
CA ALA A 219 -24.48 -0.97 1.68
C ALA A 219 -24.91 0.48 1.92
N LYS A 220 -26.04 0.91 1.34
CA LYS A 220 -26.58 2.25 1.56
C LYS A 220 -26.90 2.48 3.04
N ALA A 221 -27.55 1.52 3.69
CA ALA A 221 -27.87 1.61 5.12
C ALA A 221 -26.62 1.72 6.00
N THR A 222 -25.51 1.08 5.59
CA THR A 222 -24.21 1.21 6.27
C THR A 222 -23.61 2.60 6.16
N VAL A 223 -23.74 3.26 4.99
CA VAL A 223 -23.23 4.63 4.79
C VAL A 223 -24.08 5.68 5.51
N ASP A 224 -25.38 5.45 5.59
CA ASP A 224 -26.34 6.37 6.22
C ASP A 224 -26.34 6.29 7.77
N ALA A 225 -25.65 5.30 8.35
CA ALA A 225 -25.57 5.04 9.80
C ALA A 225 -24.49 5.87 10.51
#